data_AF-A0A3M8VT62-F1
#
_entry.id   AF-A0A3M8VT62-F1
#
_cell.length_a   1.000
_cell.length_b   1.000
_cell.length_c   1.000
_cell.angle_alpha   90.00
_cell.angle_beta   90.00
_cell.angle_gamma   90.00
#
_symmetry.space_group_name_H-M   'P 1'
#
loop_
_entity.id
_entity.type
_entity.pdbx_description
1 polymer ?
#
loop_
_entity_poly.entity_id
_entity_poly.type
_entity_poly.pdbx_seq_one_letter_code
_entity_poly.pdbx_strand_id
1 'polypeptide(L)'
;MSAVRAGLPEGRYGRSADERADRKLKIIGAVLGAGLIALIAWFGYAYVVDQDVSGQLTGFKVTSDDTVDVRLEITKDKDATAVCTVRTLDTYHEEVGRKSFTFDQRQDDMIKVVTVRTTARATSAELIGCDSAANS
;
A
#
# COMPACT_ATOMS: atom_id res chain seq x y z
N MET A 1 -54.50 52.51 25.02
CA MET A 1 -54.22 52.32 23.59
C MET A 1 -53.55 50.96 23.41
N SER A 2 -54.24 49.97 22.82
CA SER A 2 -53.69 48.64 22.59
C SER A 2 -52.89 48.63 21.29
N ALA A 3 -51.59 48.31 21.37
CA ALA A 3 -50.78 48.05 20.19
C ALA A 3 -51.16 46.67 19.62
N VAL A 4 -51.72 46.66 18.41
CA VAL A 4 -51.93 45.43 17.64
C VAL A 4 -50.55 44.89 17.26
N ARG A 5 -50.17 43.73 17.80
CA ARG A 5 -49.04 42.96 17.26
C ARG A 5 -49.49 42.38 15.92
N ALA A 6 -49.16 43.08 14.83
CA ALA A 6 -49.31 42.54 13.49
C ALA A 6 -48.33 41.36 13.34
N GLY A 7 -48.86 40.13 13.26
CA GLY A 7 -48.09 38.97 12.84
C GLY A 7 -47.51 39.23 11.44
N LEU A 8 -46.22 38.97 11.28
CA LEU A 8 -45.51 39.16 10.01
C LEU A 8 -46.18 38.29 8.91
N PRO A 9 -46.35 38.79 7.68
CA PRO A 9 -47.01 38.04 6.61
C PRO A 9 -46.27 36.73 6.27
N GLU A 10 -46.95 35.62 6.48
CA GLU A 10 -46.52 34.27 6.09
C GLU A 10 -46.49 34.19 4.55
N GLY A 11 -45.32 33.89 3.97
CA GLY A 11 -45.20 33.60 2.53
C GLY A 11 -44.39 34.59 1.69
N ARG A 12 -43.91 35.72 2.24
CA ARG A 12 -43.01 36.65 1.50
C ARG A 12 -41.51 36.43 1.75
N TYR A 13 -41.16 35.76 2.84
CA TYR A 13 -39.77 35.43 3.16
C TYR A 13 -39.58 33.92 3.02
N GLY A 14 -38.71 33.49 2.10
CA GLY A 14 -38.43 32.10 1.70
C GLY A 14 -37.82 31.20 2.78
N ARG A 15 -38.01 31.52 4.07
CA ARG A 15 -37.44 30.82 5.22
C ARG A 15 -37.70 29.31 5.20
N SER A 16 -38.88 28.89 4.73
CA SER A 16 -39.21 27.46 4.61
C SER A 16 -38.60 26.78 3.37
N ALA A 17 -38.29 27.53 2.32
CA ALA A 17 -37.54 27.02 1.17
C ALA A 17 -36.05 26.92 1.50
N ASP A 18 -35.50 27.91 2.21
CA ASP A 18 -34.12 27.94 2.72
C ASP A 18 -33.87 26.80 3.73
N GLU A 19 -34.77 26.56 4.70
CA GLU A 19 -34.64 25.43 5.64
C GLU A 19 -34.65 24.06 4.93
N ARG A 20 -35.41 23.92 3.84
CA ARG A 20 -35.43 22.69 3.04
C ARG A 20 -34.15 22.55 2.21
N ALA A 21 -33.65 23.66 1.65
CA ALA A 21 -32.39 23.69 0.92
C ALA A 21 -31.21 23.34 1.84
N ASP A 22 -31.14 23.95 3.03
CA ASP A 22 -30.14 23.65 4.05
C ASP A 22 -30.18 22.20 4.51
N ARG A 23 -31.39 21.65 4.71
CA ARG A 23 -31.54 20.23 5.06
C ARG A 23 -31.07 19.32 3.93
N LYS A 24 -31.39 19.64 2.67
CA LYS A 24 -30.91 18.90 1.50
C LYS A 24 -29.39 18.97 1.36
N LEU A 25 -28.79 20.15 1.51
CA LEU A 25 -27.34 20.34 1.43
C LEU A 25 -26.61 19.59 2.54
N LYS A 26 -27.14 19.58 3.77
CA LYS A 26 -26.61 18.76 4.87
C LYS A 26 -26.68 17.27 4.58
N ILE A 27 -27.79 16.79 4.01
CA ILE A 27 -27.93 15.38 3.63
C ILE A 27 -26.94 15.03 2.52
N ILE A 28 -26.85 15.84 1.47
CA ILE A 28 -25.90 15.62 0.36
C ILE A 28 -24.47 15.64 0.88
N GLY A 29 -24.11 16.63 1.70
CA GLY A 29 -22.80 16.72 2.32
C GLY A 29 -22.49 15.51 3.22
N ALA A 30 -23.47 15.03 3.99
CA ALA A 30 -23.32 13.83 4.82
C ALA A 30 -23.14 12.57 3.96
N VAL A 31 -23.90 12.42 2.87
CA VAL A 31 -23.77 11.28 1.95
C VAL A 31 -22.43 11.30 1.24
N LEU A 32 -22.00 12.45 0.72
CA LEU A 32 -20.70 12.60 0.08
C LEU A 32 -19.55 12.37 1.07
N GLY A 33 -19.67 12.90 2.29
CA GLY A 33 -18.69 12.70 3.35
C GLY A 33 -18.58 11.23 3.76
N ALA A 34 -19.71 10.55 3.97
CA ALA A 34 -19.74 9.12 4.27
C ALA A 34 -19.17 8.29 3.11
N GLY A 35 -19.50 8.65 1.87
CA GLY A 35 -18.97 8.00 0.67
C GLY A 35 -17.45 8.14 0.55
N LEU A 36 -16.91 9.34 0.83
CA LEU A 36 -15.48 9.58 0.83
C LEU A 36 -14.76 8.75 1.92
N ILE A 37 -15.31 8.72 3.13
CA ILE A 37 -14.74 7.91 4.23
C ILE A 37 -14.76 6.41 3.87
N ALA A 38 -15.86 5.93 3.29
CA ALA A 38 -15.96 4.54 2.84
C ALA A 38 -14.94 4.21 1.73
N LEU A 39 -14.73 5.11 0.77
CA LEU A 39 -13.71 4.95 -0.26
C LEU A 39 -12.29 4.91 0.32
N ILE A 40 -11.96 5.81 1.25
CA ILE A 40 -10.66 5.82 1.92
C ILE A 40 -10.45 4.52 2.71
N ALA A 41 -11.47 4.08 3.45
CA ALA A 41 -11.41 2.82 4.19
C ALA A 41 -11.22 1.62 3.25
N TRP A 42 -11.90 1.61 2.09
CA TRP A 42 -11.75 0.56 1.08
C TRP A 42 -10.34 0.52 0.49
N PHE A 43 -9.80 1.66 0.03
CA PHE A 43 -8.44 1.71 -0.51
C PHE A 43 -7.40 1.34 0.55
N GLY A 44 -7.58 1.78 1.80
CA GLY A 44 -6.69 1.41 2.90
C GLY A 44 -6.73 -0.09 3.19
N TYR A 45 -7.91 -0.70 3.23
CA TYR A 45 -8.05 -2.14 3.44
C TYR A 45 -7.44 -2.95 2.29
N ALA A 46 -7.77 -2.60 1.04
CA ALA A 46 -7.24 -3.27 -0.14
C ALA A 46 -5.70 -3.20 -0.20
N TYR A 47 -5.10 -2.06 0.15
CA TYR A 47 -3.64 -1.90 0.15
C TYR A 47 -2.93 -2.77 1.21
N VAL A 48 -3.58 -3.02 2.35
CA VAL A 48 -3.00 -3.82 3.44
C VAL A 48 -3.17 -5.31 3.22
N VAL A 49 -4.30 -5.74 2.64
CA VAL A 49 -4.62 -7.16 2.45
C VAL A 49 -3.91 -7.76 1.24
N ASP A 50 -3.55 -6.98 0.23
CA ASP A 50 -2.89 -7.50 -0.99
C ASP A 50 -1.42 -7.95 -0.77
N GLN A 51 -0.90 -7.87 0.46
CA GLN A 51 0.47 -8.22 0.82
C GLN A 51 0.54 -9.65 1.43
N ASP A 52 -0.08 -10.64 0.79
CA ASP A 52 -0.02 -12.07 1.20
C ASP A 52 1.42 -12.62 1.24
N VAL A 53 2.37 -11.90 0.65
CA VAL A 53 3.80 -12.22 0.63
C VAL A 53 4.57 -11.00 1.11
N SER A 54 5.34 -11.16 2.20
CA SER A 54 6.28 -10.18 2.70
C SER A 54 7.69 -10.75 2.66
N GLY A 55 8.65 -9.94 2.23
CA GLY A 55 10.06 -10.29 2.27
C GLY A 55 10.89 -9.15 2.85
N GLN A 56 11.92 -9.52 3.60
CA GLN A 56 12.88 -8.59 4.16
C GLN A 56 14.31 -9.07 3.89
N LEU A 57 15.20 -8.12 3.59
CA LEU A 57 16.63 -8.36 3.48
C LEU A 57 17.25 -8.20 4.87
N THR A 58 17.66 -9.30 5.49
CA THR A 58 18.29 -9.30 6.82
C THR A 58 19.79 -9.01 6.75
N GLY A 59 20.43 -9.29 5.61
CA GLY A 59 21.82 -8.93 5.38
C GLY A 59 22.38 -9.42 4.06
N PHE A 60 23.60 -9.00 3.74
CA PHE A 60 24.31 -9.44 2.54
C PHE A 60 25.80 -9.65 2.85
N LYS A 61 26.45 -10.46 2.04
CA LYS A 61 27.88 -10.73 2.09
C LYS A 61 28.43 -10.77 0.68
N VAL A 62 29.39 -9.90 0.40
CA VAL A 62 30.14 -9.93 -0.86
C VAL A 62 31.17 -11.04 -0.76
N THR A 63 31.00 -12.09 -1.57
CA THR A 63 31.87 -13.28 -1.55
C THR A 63 32.96 -13.18 -2.62
N SER A 64 32.71 -12.45 -3.71
CA SER A 64 33.64 -12.18 -4.82
C SER A 64 33.33 -10.83 -5.48
N ASP A 65 34.19 -10.36 -6.37
CA ASP A 65 33.95 -9.15 -7.19
C ASP A 65 32.76 -9.29 -8.15
N ASP A 66 32.30 -10.52 -8.41
CA ASP A 66 31.18 -10.86 -9.30
C ASP A 66 30.06 -11.65 -8.59
N THR A 67 30.13 -11.79 -7.25
CA THR A 67 29.19 -12.63 -6.50
C THR A 67 28.86 -12.06 -5.12
N VAL A 68 27.56 -11.94 -4.84
CA VAL A 68 27.02 -11.53 -3.54
C VAL A 68 26.01 -12.55 -3.04
N ASP A 69 26.15 -12.93 -1.78
CA ASP A 69 25.18 -13.74 -1.05
C ASP A 69 24.26 -12.82 -0.25
N VAL A 70 22.96 -12.94 -0.47
CA VAL A 70 21.93 -12.13 0.17
C VAL A 70 21.07 -13.02 1.05
N ARG A 71 20.93 -12.64 2.32
CA ARG A 71 20.06 -13.32 3.29
C ARG A 71 18.70 -12.63 3.30
N LEU A 72 17.69 -13.38 2.91
CA LEU A 72 16.30 -12.97 2.86
C LEU A 72 15.51 -13.73 3.92
N GLU A 73 14.63 -13.02 4.59
CA GLU A 73 13.56 -13.55 5.43
C GLU A 73 12.26 -13.37 4.67
N ILE A 74 11.54 -14.46 4.43
CA ILE A 74 10.33 -14.49 3.61
C ILE A 74 9.19 -15.03 4.47
N THR A 75 8.12 -14.25 4.53
CA THR A 75 6.85 -14.59 5.17
C THR A 75 5.78 -14.68 4.08
N LYS A 76 5.12 -15.82 3.96
CA LYS A 76 4.04 -16.05 2.99
C LYS A 76 3.05 -17.07 3.52
N ASP A 77 1.86 -17.15 2.96
CA ASP A 77 0.97 -18.29 3.26
C ASP A 77 1.57 -19.64 2.81
N LYS A 78 1.24 -20.74 3.53
CA LYS A 78 1.76 -22.09 3.24
C LYS A 78 1.59 -22.49 1.78
N ASP A 79 0.43 -22.20 1.21
CA ASP A 79 0.06 -22.64 -0.13
C ASP A 79 0.35 -21.58 -1.20
N ALA A 80 0.81 -20.38 -0.82
CA ALA A 80 1.24 -19.35 -1.75
C ALA A 80 2.64 -19.66 -2.32
N THR A 81 2.90 -19.22 -3.54
CA THR A 81 4.26 -19.21 -4.11
C THR A 81 4.75 -17.77 -4.16
N ALA A 82 5.92 -17.49 -3.58
CA ALA A 82 6.50 -16.15 -3.54
C ALA A 82 7.59 -15.98 -4.60
N VAL A 83 7.63 -14.83 -5.26
CA VAL A 83 8.70 -14.43 -6.19
C VAL A 83 9.33 -13.15 -5.66
N CYS A 84 10.57 -13.26 -5.18
CA CYS A 84 11.31 -12.13 -4.63
C CYS A 84 12.40 -11.67 -5.59
N THR A 85 12.42 -10.38 -5.90
CA THR A 85 13.43 -9.78 -6.79
C THR A 85 14.48 -9.03 -5.99
N VAL A 86 15.72 -9.47 -6.11
CA VAL A 86 16.88 -8.84 -5.46
C VAL A 86 17.67 -8.05 -6.49
N ARG A 87 18.10 -6.85 -6.09
CA ARG A 87 19.01 -5.98 -6.82
C ARG A 87 20.29 -5.78 -6.01
N THR A 88 21.41 -5.69 -6.69
CA THR A 88 22.71 -5.34 -6.09
C THR A 88 23.27 -4.11 -6.79
N LEU A 89 23.86 -3.20 -6.01
CA LEU A 89 24.42 -1.95 -6.51
C LEU A 89 25.91 -1.84 -6.18
N ASP A 90 26.63 -1.05 -6.95
CA ASP A 90 28.03 -0.71 -6.69
C ASP A 90 28.21 0.55 -5.82
N THR A 91 29.46 0.98 -5.65
CA THR A 91 29.82 2.23 -4.93
C THR A 91 29.14 3.48 -5.48
N TYR A 92 28.84 3.50 -6.78
CA TYR A 92 28.19 4.64 -7.45
C TYR A 92 26.66 4.48 -7.49
N HIS A 93 26.11 3.47 -6.81
CA HIS A 93 24.70 3.10 -6.84
C HIS A 93 24.21 2.64 -8.22
N GLU A 94 25.10 2.20 -9.10
CA GLU A 94 24.74 1.59 -10.38
C GLU A 94 24.32 0.13 -10.18
N GLU A 95 23.30 -0.30 -10.91
CA GLU A 95 22.82 -1.68 -10.86
C GLU A 95 23.82 -2.63 -11.52
N VAL A 96 24.47 -3.44 -10.70
CA VAL A 96 25.45 -4.45 -11.15
C VAL A 96 24.90 -5.86 -11.15
N GLY A 97 23.69 -6.07 -10.63
CA GLY A 97 23.06 -7.39 -10.64
C GLY A 97 21.60 -7.32 -10.24
N ARG A 98 20.80 -8.18 -10.89
CA ARG A 98 19.39 -8.37 -10.58
C ARG A 98 19.03 -9.83 -10.80
N LYS A 99 18.31 -10.41 -9.84
CA LYS A 99 17.81 -11.77 -9.96
C LYS A 99 16.53 -11.97 -9.16
N SER A 100 15.58 -12.66 -9.77
CA SER A 100 14.35 -13.09 -9.12
C SER A 100 14.50 -14.53 -8.65
N PHE A 101 14.00 -14.79 -7.43
CA PHE A 101 14.03 -16.10 -6.80
C PHE A 101 12.61 -16.52 -6.45
N THR A 102 12.26 -17.75 -6.81
CA THR A 102 10.95 -18.35 -6.54
C THR A 102 11.03 -19.26 -5.32
N PHE A 103 10.05 -19.12 -4.43
CA PHE A 103 9.91 -19.91 -3.20
C PHE A 103 8.52 -20.56 -3.17
N ASP A 104 8.48 -21.84 -3.50
CA ASP A 104 7.28 -22.71 -3.55
C ASP A 104 7.13 -23.60 -2.30
N GLN A 105 8.08 -23.52 -1.36
CA GLN A 105 8.08 -24.32 -0.14
C GLN A 105 6.85 -24.02 0.72
N ARG A 106 6.18 -25.09 1.20
CA ARG A 106 5.05 -25.00 2.12
C ARG A 106 5.46 -24.63 3.56
N GLN A 107 5.93 -23.41 3.74
CA GLN A 107 6.31 -22.84 5.04
C GLN A 107 5.82 -21.40 5.13
N ASP A 108 5.41 -21.00 6.33
CA ASP A 108 4.92 -19.64 6.62
C ASP A 108 6.06 -18.63 6.62
N ASP A 109 7.09 -18.92 7.42
CA ASP A 109 8.29 -18.10 7.56
C ASP A 109 9.53 -18.91 7.21
N MET A 110 10.43 -18.34 6.42
CA MET A 110 11.70 -18.98 6.11
C MET A 110 12.84 -17.98 5.88
N ILE A 111 14.03 -18.34 6.35
CA ILE A 111 15.26 -17.62 6.06
C ILE A 111 16.02 -18.38 4.96
N LYS A 112 16.35 -17.69 3.87
CA LYS A 112 17.11 -18.25 2.74
C LYS A 112 18.26 -17.34 2.36
N VAL A 113 19.40 -17.95 2.04
CA VAL A 113 20.54 -17.27 1.46
C VAL A 113 20.51 -17.53 -0.03
N VAL A 114 20.44 -16.47 -0.82
CA VAL A 114 20.41 -16.52 -2.27
C VAL A 114 21.65 -15.85 -2.85
N THR A 115 22.21 -16.47 -3.88
CA THR A 115 23.42 -15.95 -4.53
C THR A 115 23.07 -15.22 -5.81
N VAL A 116 23.48 -13.95 -5.90
CA VAL A 116 23.31 -13.08 -7.06
C VAL A 116 24.69 -12.91 -7.71
N ARG A 117 24.75 -13.14 -9.03
CA ARG A 117 25.95 -12.81 -9.82
C ARG A 117 25.88 -11.37 -10.26
N THR A 118 27.01 -10.68 -10.16
CA THR A 118 27.15 -9.26 -10.48
C THR A 118 28.16 -9.05 -11.59
N THR A 119 27.97 -7.99 -12.38
CA THR A 119 28.88 -7.59 -13.46
C THR A 119 30.10 -6.83 -12.93
N ALA A 120 29.98 -6.22 -11.76
CA ALA A 120 31.05 -5.57 -11.03
C ALA A 120 30.84 -5.74 -9.52
N ARG A 121 31.83 -5.28 -8.73
CA ARG A 121 31.82 -5.45 -7.28
C ARG A 121 30.68 -4.67 -6.65
N ALA A 122 29.69 -5.41 -6.15
CA ALA A 122 28.60 -4.83 -5.39
C ALA A 122 29.04 -4.41 -3.99
N THR A 123 28.46 -3.30 -3.51
CA THR A 123 28.67 -2.74 -2.17
C THR A 123 27.39 -2.72 -1.36
N SER A 124 26.24 -2.83 -2.01
CA SER A 124 24.93 -2.95 -1.37
C SER A 124 24.04 -3.95 -2.10
N ALA A 125 23.07 -4.48 -1.36
CA ALA A 125 22.00 -5.33 -1.87
C ALA A 125 20.66 -4.83 -1.35
N GLU A 126 19.65 -4.86 -2.20
CA GLU A 126 18.31 -4.36 -1.93
C GLU A 126 17.29 -5.40 -2.40
N LEU A 127 16.25 -5.59 -1.60
CA LEU A 127 15.07 -6.34 -2.02
C LEU A 127 14.10 -5.35 -2.68
N ILE A 128 13.81 -5.55 -3.97
CA ILE A 128 12.93 -4.68 -4.74
C ILE A 128 11.46 -4.93 -4.38
N GLY A 129 11.13 -6.20 -4.18
CA GLY A 129 9.78 -6.63 -3.84
C GLY A 129 9.71 -8.15 -3.75
N CYS A 130 8.67 -8.63 -3.07
CA CYS A 130 8.24 -10.01 -3.09
C CYS A 130 6.76 -10.04 -3.41
N ASP A 131 6.40 -10.71 -4.48
CA ASP A 131 5.02 -10.81 -4.95
C ASP A 131 4.57 -12.27 -4.94
N SER A 132 3.27 -12.49 -4.83
CA SER A 132 2.72 -13.82 -5.05
C SER A 132 2.79 -14.16 -6.54
N ALA A 133 3.17 -15.39 -6.88
CA ALA A 133 3.22 -15.84 -8.27
C ALA A 133 1.84 -15.84 -8.96
N ALA A 134 0.75 -15.74 -8.18
CA ALA A 134 -0.60 -15.60 -8.70
C ALA A 134 -0.89 -14.18 -9.25
N ASN A 135 -0.10 -13.18 -8.86
CA ASN A 135 -0.24 -11.77 -9.30
C ASN A 135 0.82 -11.34 -10.34
N SER A 136 1.61 -12.27 -10.90
CA SER A 136 2.57 -12.01 -12.00
C SER A 136 2.07 -12.48 -13.37
#